data_AF-A0A5D0IY40-F1
#
_entry.id   AF-A0A5D0IY40-F1
#
_cell.length_a   1.000
_cell.length_b   1.000
_cell.length_c   1.000
_cell.angle_alpha   90.00
_cell.angle_beta   90.00
_cell.angle_gamma   90.00
#
_symmetry.space_group_name_H-M   'P 1'
#
loop_
_entity.id
_entity.type
_entity.pdbx_description
1 polymer ?
#
loop_
_entity_poly.entity_id
_entity_poly.type
_entity_poly.pdbx_seq_one_letter_code
_entity_poly.pdbx_strand_id
1 'polypeptide(L)'
;QTPQNKTWFQGTADAVRQSMHHFVRHDFDYFLILSGDQLYQMDYDEMVKAHKKSKAEISIATIPVSAKDAPGFGIMKANEENVVTSFIEKPDASLLPDWVSEVSDDMKNQGRNYLASMGIYIFNRELLVKLMENPDTIDFGKEIIPQSIENHKTVS
;
A
#
# COMPACT_ATOMS: atom_id res chain seq x y z
N GLN A 1 -24.35 -0.35 6.58
CA GLN A 1 -23.38 -0.10 7.67
C GLN A 1 -23.99 0.92 8.62
N THR A 2 -23.88 0.71 9.94
CA THR A 2 -24.51 1.59 10.95
C THR A 2 -23.45 2.54 11.54
N PRO A 3 -23.53 3.87 11.33
CA PRO A 3 -22.43 4.80 11.59
C PRO A 3 -22.09 5.11 13.08
N GLN A 4 -22.78 4.52 14.06
CA GLN A 4 -22.67 4.96 15.46
C GLN A 4 -22.08 3.94 16.46
N ASN A 5 -21.66 2.74 16.04
CA ASN A 5 -21.07 1.80 16.97
C ASN A 5 -19.54 1.91 17.02
N LYS A 6 -19.01 2.58 18.05
CA LYS A 6 -17.57 2.74 18.30
C LYS A 6 -16.81 1.42 18.53
N THR A 7 -17.51 0.30 18.68
CA THR A 7 -16.89 -1.03 18.81
C THR A 7 -16.57 -1.69 17.47
N TRP A 8 -17.04 -1.15 16.35
CA TRP A 8 -16.75 -1.67 15.02
C TRP A 8 -15.56 -0.94 14.38
N PHE A 9 -14.80 -1.65 13.54
CA PHE A 9 -13.69 -1.04 12.81
C PHE A 9 -14.18 -0.02 11.78
N GLN A 10 -13.65 1.20 11.83
CA GLN A 10 -14.01 2.32 10.96
C GLN A 10 -13.30 2.27 9.60
N GLY A 11 -12.22 1.48 9.50
CA GLY A 11 -11.44 1.31 8.29
C GLY A 11 -10.28 0.32 8.49
N THR A 12 -9.47 0.14 7.45
CA THR A 12 -8.39 -0.86 7.43
C THR A 12 -7.27 -0.54 8.42
N ALA A 13 -6.87 0.74 8.53
CA ALA A 13 -5.87 1.17 9.51
C ALA A 13 -6.44 1.17 10.93
N ASP A 14 -7.72 1.52 11.10
CA ASP A 14 -8.41 1.47 12.39
C ASP A 14 -8.48 0.05 12.96
N ALA A 15 -8.73 -0.96 12.12
CA ALA A 15 -8.70 -2.37 12.53
C ALA A 15 -7.33 -2.79 13.09
N VAL A 16 -6.24 -2.37 12.42
CA VAL A 16 -4.87 -2.63 12.88
C VAL A 16 -4.58 -1.89 14.17
N ARG A 17 -4.98 -0.62 14.28
CA ARG A 17 -4.80 0.20 15.49
C ARG A 17 -5.47 -0.41 16.72
N GLN A 18 -6.76 -0.77 16.61
CA GLN A 18 -7.50 -1.38 17.71
C GLN A 18 -6.87 -2.73 18.14
N SER A 19 -6.30 -3.47 17.18
CA SER A 19 -5.66 -4.77 17.41
C SER A 19 -4.19 -4.67 17.86
N MET A 20 -3.59 -3.48 17.83
CA MET A 20 -2.14 -3.29 17.99
C MET A 20 -1.58 -3.88 19.29
N HIS A 21 -2.35 -3.82 20.37
CA HIS A 21 -1.99 -4.34 21.68
C HIS A 21 -1.72 -5.86 21.71
N HIS A 22 -2.25 -6.61 20.74
CA HIS A 22 -1.96 -8.03 20.57
C HIS A 22 -0.57 -8.27 19.98
N PHE A 23 -0.08 -7.37 19.13
CA PHE A 23 1.15 -7.57 18.37
C PHE A 23 2.37 -7.01 19.09
N VAL A 24 2.28 -5.80 19.67
CA VAL A 24 3.44 -5.05 20.19
C VAL A 24 4.28 -5.77 21.25
N ARG A 25 3.72 -6.82 21.89
CA ARG A 25 4.41 -7.65 22.90
C ARG A 25 5.35 -8.69 22.31
N HIS A 26 5.23 -8.98 21.01
CA HIS A 26 6.09 -9.93 20.31
C HIS A 26 7.33 -9.23 19.75
N ASP A 27 8.40 -10.01 19.60
CA ASP A 27 9.64 -9.56 18.96
C ASP A 27 9.60 -9.90 17.47
N PHE A 28 9.62 -8.85 16.64
CA PHE A 28 9.66 -8.91 15.19
C PHE A 28 10.05 -7.54 14.63
N ASP A 29 10.61 -7.53 13.42
CA ASP A 29 11.11 -6.32 12.79
C ASP A 29 10.08 -5.65 11.86
N TYR A 30 9.20 -6.46 11.24
CA TYR A 30 8.33 -6.01 10.16
C TYR A 30 6.89 -6.48 10.34
N PHE A 31 5.94 -5.64 9.95
CA PHE A 31 4.57 -6.04 9.71
C PHE A 31 4.37 -6.34 8.23
N LEU A 32 3.78 -7.48 7.91
CA LEU A 32 3.25 -7.81 6.59
C LEU A 32 1.73 -7.71 6.63
N ILE A 33 1.18 -6.70 5.97
CA ILE A 33 -0.26 -6.45 5.84
C ILE A 33 -0.73 -7.02 4.51
N LEU A 34 -1.75 -7.88 4.54
CA LEU A 34 -2.26 -8.60 3.36
C LEU A 34 -3.75 -8.32 3.16
N SER A 35 -4.16 -8.16 1.90
CA SER A 35 -5.57 -8.20 1.54
C SER A 35 -6.07 -9.65 1.55
N GLY A 36 -7.09 -9.95 2.36
CA GLY A 36 -7.63 -11.31 2.53
C GLY A 36 -8.67 -11.72 1.49
N ASP A 37 -8.99 -10.85 0.53
CA ASP A 37 -10.07 -11.02 -0.47
C ASP A 37 -9.56 -11.30 -1.89
N GLN A 38 -8.25 -11.51 -2.06
CA GLN A 38 -7.60 -11.73 -3.34
C GLN A 38 -7.13 -13.18 -3.49
N LEU A 39 -7.21 -13.72 -4.72
CA LEU A 39 -6.63 -15.02 -5.08
C LEU A 39 -5.34 -14.79 -5.88
N TYR A 40 -4.20 -15.15 -5.29
CA TYR A 40 -2.88 -15.03 -5.92
C TYR A 40 -1.89 -16.01 -5.30
N GLN A 41 -0.73 -16.13 -5.93
CA GLN A 41 0.44 -16.84 -5.39
C GLN A 41 1.63 -15.88 -5.43
N MET A 42 2.25 -15.63 -4.27
CA MET A 42 3.39 -14.73 -4.13
C MET A 42 4.34 -15.30 -3.07
N ASP A 43 5.64 -15.19 -3.31
CA ASP A 43 6.66 -15.47 -2.30
C ASP A 43 6.99 -14.19 -1.53
N TYR A 44 6.53 -14.09 -0.28
CA TYR A 44 6.79 -12.92 0.54
C TYR A 44 8.23 -12.84 1.04
N ASP A 45 9.01 -13.93 1.03
CA ASP A 45 10.42 -13.86 1.42
C ASP A 45 11.21 -13.00 0.43
N GLU A 46 10.87 -13.05 -0.86
CA GLU A 46 11.46 -12.17 -1.87
C GLU A 46 11.12 -10.71 -1.58
N MET A 47 9.86 -10.42 -1.24
CA MET A 47 9.40 -9.07 -0.90
C MET A 47 10.11 -8.54 0.35
N VAL A 48 10.26 -9.35 1.40
CA VAL A 48 10.98 -8.98 2.62
C VAL A 48 12.47 -8.75 2.35
N LYS A 49 13.11 -9.59 1.52
CA LYS A 49 14.51 -9.39 1.11
C LYS A 49 14.69 -8.08 0.34
N ALA A 50 13.77 -7.77 -0.57
CA ALA A 50 13.79 -6.52 -1.33
C ALA A 50 13.61 -5.30 -0.41
N HIS A 51 12.66 -5.35 0.53
CA HIS A 51 12.43 -4.33 1.56
C HIS A 51 13.70 -4.06 2.39
N LYS A 52 14.36 -5.12 2.87
CA LYS A 52 15.63 -5.03 3.62
C LYS A 52 16.74 -4.40 2.78
N LYS A 53 16.89 -4.85 1.53
CA LYS A 53 17.95 -4.37 0.62
C LYS A 53 17.79 -2.89 0.28
N SER A 54 16.56 -2.44 0.07
CA SER A 54 16.26 -1.04 -0.26
C SER A 54 16.37 -0.10 0.94
N LYS A 55 16.40 -0.64 2.17
CA LYS A 55 16.32 0.11 3.43
C LYS A 55 15.07 1.02 3.44
N ALA A 56 14.00 0.56 2.81
CA ALA A 56 12.73 1.25 2.86
C ALA A 56 12.09 1.09 4.24
N GLU A 57 11.22 2.01 4.60
CA GLU A 57 10.37 1.88 5.78
C GLU A 57 9.00 1.31 5.43
N ILE A 58 8.61 1.45 4.14
CA ILE A 58 7.39 0.89 3.57
C ILE A 58 7.73 0.23 2.23
N SER A 59 7.21 -0.97 1.98
CA SER A 59 7.17 -1.57 0.64
C SER A 59 5.75 -1.92 0.25
N ILE A 60 5.37 -1.65 -0.99
CA ILE A 60 4.03 -1.90 -1.53
C ILE A 60 4.16 -2.90 -2.67
N ALA A 61 3.47 -4.04 -2.61
CA ALA A 61 3.43 -4.94 -3.76
C ALA A 61 2.56 -4.33 -4.86
N THR A 62 3.07 -4.33 -6.09
CA THR A 62 2.41 -3.68 -7.22
C THR A 62 2.31 -4.58 -8.44
N ILE A 63 1.29 -4.30 -9.27
CA ILE A 63 1.11 -4.94 -10.58
C ILE A 63 0.75 -3.89 -11.64
N PRO A 64 1.27 -4.01 -12.87
CA PRO A 64 0.77 -3.22 -13.99
C PRO A 64 -0.69 -3.59 -14.30
N VAL A 65 -1.57 -2.62 -14.54
CA VAL A 65 -2.98 -2.87 -14.89
C VAL A 65 -3.43 -1.98 -16.05
N SER A 66 -4.53 -2.38 -16.69
CA SER A 66 -5.13 -1.60 -17.77
C SER A 66 -5.92 -0.40 -17.26
N ALA A 67 -6.19 0.59 -18.11
CA ALA A 67 -7.03 1.75 -17.75
C ALA A 67 -8.45 1.34 -17.31
N LYS A 68 -8.94 0.19 -17.81
CA LYS A 68 -10.25 -0.36 -17.43
C LYS A 68 -10.28 -0.80 -15.97
N ASP A 69 -9.17 -1.40 -15.50
CA ASP A 69 -9.10 -2.01 -14.17
C ASP A 69 -8.60 -1.02 -13.12
N ALA A 70 -7.78 -0.03 -13.52
CA ALA A 70 -7.13 0.93 -12.64
C ALA A 70 -8.04 1.62 -11.61
N PRO A 71 -9.30 2.03 -11.91
CA PRO A 71 -10.19 2.65 -10.92
C PRO A 71 -10.54 1.74 -9.73
N GLY A 72 -10.31 0.43 -9.82
CA GLY A 72 -10.51 -0.52 -8.74
C GLY A 72 -9.36 -0.56 -7.72
N PHE A 73 -8.22 0.09 -8.00
CA PHE A 73 -6.98 -0.03 -7.24
C PHE A 73 -6.46 1.34 -6.78
N GLY A 74 -5.55 1.33 -5.82
CA GLY A 74 -4.65 2.47 -5.59
C GLY A 74 -3.59 2.52 -6.69
N ILE A 75 -3.48 3.64 -7.40
CA ILE A 75 -2.52 3.83 -8.49
C ILE A 75 -1.36 4.69 -7.99
N MET A 76 -0.15 4.34 -8.40
CA MET A 76 1.05 5.05 -7.97
C MET A 76 2.01 5.37 -9.10
N LYS A 77 2.89 6.34 -8.83
CA LYS A 77 4.09 6.59 -9.62
C LYS A 77 5.32 6.26 -8.78
N ALA A 78 6.33 5.72 -9.44
CA ALA A 78 7.63 5.50 -8.86
C ALA A 78 8.70 6.11 -9.77
N ASN A 79 9.83 6.50 -9.18
CA ASN A 79 11.01 6.93 -9.93
C ASN A 79 11.85 5.73 -10.40
N GLU A 80 12.98 6.00 -11.05
CA GLU A 80 13.90 4.97 -11.58
C GLU A 80 14.50 4.04 -10.50
N GLU A 81 14.46 4.45 -9.23
CA GLU A 81 14.91 3.65 -8.08
C GLU A 81 13.77 2.86 -7.41
N ASN A 82 12.59 2.80 -8.05
CA ASN A 82 11.34 2.25 -7.50
C ASN A 82 10.85 2.94 -6.22
N VAL A 83 11.27 4.17 -5.96
CA VAL A 83 10.74 4.97 -4.83
C VAL A 83 9.42 5.58 -5.26
N VAL A 84 8.37 5.32 -4.47
CA VAL A 84 7.02 5.84 -4.72
C VAL A 84 7.01 7.34 -4.51
N THR A 85 6.59 8.09 -5.52
CA THR A 85 6.59 9.56 -5.53
C THR A 85 5.18 10.14 -5.43
N SER A 86 4.16 9.38 -5.84
CA SER A 86 2.76 9.79 -5.69
C SER A 86 1.85 8.57 -5.62
N PHE A 87 0.75 8.67 -4.87
CA PHE A 87 -0.25 7.61 -4.71
C PHE A 87 -1.67 8.23 -4.73
N ILE A 88 -2.61 7.57 -5.39
CA ILE A 88 -4.04 7.91 -5.36
C ILE A 88 -4.89 6.64 -5.22
N GLU A 89 -5.77 6.61 -4.23
CA GLU A 89 -6.66 5.47 -4.00
C GLU A 89 -7.89 5.54 -4.92
N LYS A 90 -8.10 4.50 -5.74
CA LYS A 90 -9.29 4.31 -6.59
C LYS A 90 -9.67 5.57 -7.37
N PRO A 91 -8.75 6.08 -8.23
CA PRO A 91 -8.98 7.32 -8.95
C PRO A 91 -10.13 7.17 -9.95
N ASP A 92 -10.88 8.26 -10.15
CA ASP A 92 -11.81 8.35 -11.27
C ASP A 92 -11.08 8.15 -12.60
N ALA A 93 -11.76 7.51 -13.56
CA ALA A 93 -11.19 7.21 -14.87
C ALA A 93 -10.69 8.46 -15.63
N SER A 94 -11.26 9.63 -15.34
CA SER A 94 -10.85 10.92 -15.92
C SER A 94 -9.46 11.38 -15.46
N LEU A 95 -9.00 10.93 -14.30
CA LEU A 95 -7.68 11.28 -13.76
C LEU A 95 -6.58 10.37 -14.31
N LEU A 96 -6.92 9.18 -14.80
CA LEU A 96 -5.94 8.18 -15.23
C LEU A 96 -4.92 8.67 -16.27
N PRO A 97 -5.24 9.52 -17.27
CA PRO A 97 -4.23 10.00 -18.21
C PRO A 97 -3.00 10.64 -17.52
N ASP A 98 -3.19 11.27 -16.37
CA ASP A 98 -2.11 11.90 -15.59
C ASP A 98 -1.34 10.90 -14.70
N TRP A 99 -1.76 9.64 -14.65
CA TRP A 99 -1.25 8.59 -13.76
C TRP A 99 -0.60 7.41 -14.49
N VAL A 100 -0.25 7.57 -15.77
CA VAL A 100 0.56 6.59 -16.49
C VAL A 100 1.89 6.39 -15.78
N SER A 101 2.29 5.13 -15.60
CA SER A 101 3.53 4.72 -14.94
C SER A 101 4.52 4.15 -15.96
N GLU A 102 5.81 4.30 -15.68
CA GLU A 102 6.83 3.56 -16.44
C GLU A 102 6.77 2.08 -16.05
N VAL A 103 6.44 1.25 -17.03
CA VAL A 103 6.35 -0.22 -16.94
C VAL A 103 7.13 -0.83 -18.11
N SER A 104 7.37 -2.13 -18.08
CA SER A 104 8.08 -2.79 -19.17
C SER A 104 7.35 -2.65 -20.51
N ASP A 105 8.10 -2.68 -21.61
CA ASP A 105 7.54 -2.58 -22.97
C ASP A 105 6.48 -3.65 -23.24
N ASP A 106 6.67 -4.86 -22.71
CA ASP A 106 5.69 -5.94 -22.80
C ASP A 106 4.35 -5.58 -22.13
N MET A 107 4.39 -4.89 -20.98
CA MET A 107 3.19 -4.45 -20.28
C MET A 107 2.53 -3.28 -21.01
N LYS A 108 3.33 -2.33 -21.55
CA LYS A 108 2.83 -1.24 -22.40
C LYS A 108 2.10 -1.78 -23.64
N ASN A 109 2.68 -2.79 -24.31
CA ASN A 109 2.08 -3.45 -25.47
C ASN A 109 0.76 -4.17 -25.14
N GLN A 110 0.57 -4.59 -23.89
CA GLN A 110 -0.68 -5.16 -23.38
C GLN A 110 -1.67 -4.10 -22.88
N GLY A 111 -1.34 -2.81 -22.99
CA GLY A 111 -2.15 -1.70 -22.49
C GLY A 111 -2.17 -1.58 -20.96
N ARG A 112 -1.23 -2.24 -20.26
CA ARG A 112 -1.12 -2.25 -18.80
C ARG A 112 -0.24 -1.12 -18.30
N ASN A 113 -0.70 0.11 -18.50
CA ASN A 113 0.11 1.34 -18.34
C ASN A 113 0.11 1.93 -16.92
N TYR A 114 -0.55 1.29 -15.96
CA TYR A 114 -0.76 1.84 -14.61
C TYR A 114 -0.17 0.92 -13.57
N LEU A 115 0.63 1.45 -12.64
CA LEU A 115 1.17 0.68 -11.53
C LEU A 115 0.15 0.68 -10.37
N ALA A 116 -0.50 -0.46 -10.14
CA ALA A 116 -1.53 -0.61 -9.13
C ALA A 116 -1.01 -1.32 -7.88
N SER A 117 -1.37 -0.78 -6.70
CA SER A 117 -1.18 -1.42 -5.40
C SER A 117 -2.06 -2.66 -5.28
N MET A 118 -1.46 -3.76 -4.83
CA MET A 118 -2.20 -4.99 -4.50
C MET A 118 -2.84 -4.93 -3.11
N GLY A 119 -2.67 -3.86 -2.34
CA GLY A 119 -3.10 -3.84 -0.94
C GLY A 119 -2.25 -4.74 -0.04
N ILE A 120 -1.02 -5.03 -0.47
CA ILE A 120 -0.03 -5.81 0.29
C ILE A 120 1.11 -4.87 0.65
N TYR A 121 1.39 -4.75 1.95
CA TYR A 121 2.34 -3.79 2.47
C TYR A 121 3.32 -4.45 3.44
N ILE A 122 4.58 -4.07 3.37
CA ILE A 122 5.54 -4.29 4.45
C ILE A 122 5.81 -2.96 5.12
N PHE A 123 5.73 -2.93 6.44
CA PHE A 123 6.14 -1.79 7.26
C PHE A 123 7.23 -2.20 8.24
N ASN A 124 8.20 -1.30 8.48
CA ASN A 124 9.02 -1.36 9.68
C ASN A 124 8.11 -1.28 10.92
N ARG A 125 8.36 -2.13 11.92
CA ARG A 125 7.55 -2.19 13.14
C ARG A 125 7.43 -0.83 13.82
N GLU A 126 8.55 -0.15 14.03
CA GLU A 126 8.60 1.15 14.71
C GLU A 126 7.76 2.20 13.97
N LEU A 127 7.83 2.23 12.65
CA LEU A 127 7.04 3.14 11.83
C LEU A 127 5.55 2.84 11.96
N LEU A 128 5.11 1.59 11.76
CA LEU A 128 3.69 1.28 11.81
C LEU A 128 3.08 1.58 13.18
N VAL A 129 3.79 1.24 14.27
CA VAL A 129 3.35 1.55 15.64
C VAL A 129 3.15 3.06 15.80
N LYS A 130 4.11 3.87 15.36
CA LYS A 130 4.02 5.34 15.40
C LYS A 130 2.85 5.87 14.56
N LEU A 131 2.67 5.37 13.33
CA LEU A 131 1.56 5.79 12.46
C LEU A 131 0.19 5.47 13.09
N MET A 132 0.09 4.34 13.80
CA MET A 132 -1.14 3.95 14.51
C MET A 132 -1.40 4.77 15.77
N GLU A 133 -0.53 5.69 16.20
CA GLU A 133 -0.83 6.62 17.30
C GLU A 133 -1.84 7.70 16.87
N ASN A 134 -1.97 7.97 15.57
CA ASN A 134 -2.95 8.93 15.04
C ASN A 134 -4.33 8.27 14.86
N PRO A 135 -5.36 8.63 15.65
CA PRO A 135 -6.69 8.05 15.54
C PRO A 135 -7.46 8.56 14.31
N ASP A 136 -7.07 9.70 13.74
CA ASP A 136 -7.82 10.35 12.66
C ASP A 136 -7.59 9.69 11.29
N THR A 137 -6.55 8.88 11.15
CA THR A 137 -6.25 8.09 9.95
C THR A 137 -6.81 6.67 10.09
N ILE A 138 -7.86 6.37 9.34
CA ILE A 138 -8.65 5.13 9.42
C ILE A 138 -8.41 4.16 8.26
N ASP A 139 -7.83 4.59 7.13
CA ASP A 139 -7.60 3.74 5.96
C ASP A 139 -6.16 3.76 5.42
N PHE A 140 -5.64 2.59 5.02
CA PHE A 140 -4.28 2.49 4.48
C PHE A 140 -4.10 3.19 3.14
N GLY A 141 -4.99 2.92 2.17
CA GLY A 141 -4.85 3.42 0.81
C GLY A 141 -5.20 4.91 0.71
N LYS A 142 -6.24 5.35 1.40
CA LYS A 142 -6.70 6.75 1.33
C LYS A 142 -5.86 7.71 2.15
N GLU A 143 -5.27 7.24 3.24
CA GLU A 143 -4.68 8.14 4.25
C GLU A 143 -3.25 7.75 4.60
N ILE A 144 -3.01 6.55 5.14
CA ILE A 144 -1.68 6.17 5.65
C ILE A 144 -0.61 6.23 4.56
N ILE A 145 -0.84 5.58 3.41
CA ILE A 145 0.16 5.53 2.33
C ILE A 145 0.40 6.92 1.74
N PRO A 146 -0.63 7.68 1.28
CA PRO A 146 -0.43 9.03 0.75
C PRO A 146 0.31 9.98 1.70
N GLN A 147 0.05 9.90 3.01
CA GLN A 147 0.70 10.76 4.00
C GLN A 147 2.14 10.32 4.33
N SER A 148 2.43 9.02 4.18
CA SER A 148 3.74 8.47 4.53
C SER A 148 4.79 8.67 3.45
N ILE A 149 4.42 8.64 2.16
CA ILE A 149 5.36 8.65 1.04
C ILE A 149 6.24 9.92 0.97
N GLU A 150 5.79 11.04 1.54
CA GLU A 150 6.57 12.29 1.55
C GLU A 150 7.73 12.26 2.55
N ASN A 151 7.56 11.56 3.67
CA ASN A 151 8.48 11.62 4.81
C ASN A 151 9.22 10.29 5.06
N HIS A 152 8.72 9.19 4.50
CA HIS A 152 9.23 7.85 4.72
C HIS A 152 9.56 7.17 3.40
N LYS A 153 10.75 6.58 3.34
CA LYS A 153 11.19 5.89 2.11
C LYS A 153 10.25 4.73 1.81
N THR A 154 9.46 4.89 0.76
CA THR A 154 8.46 3.92 0.31
C THR A 154 8.85 3.39 -1.06
N VAL A 155 8.87 2.07 -1.24
CA VAL A 155 9.24 1.44 -2.51
C VAL A 155 8.14 0.51 -3.04
N SER A 156 8.05 0.40 -4.36
CA SER A 156 7.16 -0.53 -5.08
C SER A 156 7.87 -1.80 -5.55
#